data_AF-A0A522IZQ5-F1
#
_entry.id   AF-A0A522IZQ5-F1
#
_cell.length_a   1.000
_cell.length_b   1.000
_cell.length_c   1.000
_cell.angle_alpha   90.00
_cell.angle_beta   90.00
_cell.angle_gamma   90.00
#
_symmetry.space_group_name_H-M   'P 1'
#
loop_
_entity.id
_entity.type
_entity.pdbx_description
1 polymer ?
#
loop_
_entity_poly.entity_id
_entity_poly.type
_entity_poly.pdbx_seq_one_letter_code
_entity_poly.pdbx_strand_id
1 'polypeptide(L)'
;MRLDPAHPPRRWPSWLPAALWLLLLAALPWWLGLPLLLACAGMLLWRAQAWPWSPPALRRALRWGLPGWLLAALRADGLDALGWLMTLLAALVGFSLLVLLENWLDRARSRAAAQAAQSDDQAEWPQLALRPVAPPANIIELDPVCWQDLRAGALADPLGGTLAWQGDALALPGGGSVAGVEPRCAHAADGRWLALPLRHQRGVLLLDRRRGERYRLRGWHLAGWHAGQPWLARDDEHAPLAIAHVLGRDVDD
;
A
#
# COMPACT_ATOMS: atom_id res chain seq x y z
N MET A 1 34.88 -38.33 -22.12
CA MET A 1 34.42 -38.26 -20.72
C MET A 1 33.38 -37.13 -20.64
N ARG A 2 32.08 -37.47 -20.68
CA ARG A 2 30.98 -36.49 -20.58
C ARG A 2 30.62 -36.36 -19.09
N LEU A 3 30.60 -35.14 -18.57
CA LEU A 3 30.12 -34.82 -17.23
C LEU A 3 28.63 -34.45 -17.32
N ASP A 4 27.82 -35.09 -16.49
CA ASP A 4 26.37 -34.90 -16.34
C ASP A 4 26.01 -33.49 -15.84
N PRO A 5 24.83 -32.95 -16.24
CA PRO A 5 24.33 -31.70 -15.70
C PRO A 5 23.76 -31.87 -14.29
N ALA A 6 24.20 -30.99 -13.40
CA ALA A 6 23.75 -30.87 -12.02
C ALA A 6 22.21 -30.71 -11.91
N HIS A 7 21.60 -31.50 -11.03
CA HIS A 7 20.20 -31.35 -10.64
C HIS A 7 19.94 -29.96 -10.01
N PRO A 8 18.87 -29.23 -10.41
CA PRO A 8 18.50 -27.99 -9.76
C PRO A 8 18.03 -28.25 -8.31
N PRO A 9 18.29 -27.32 -7.37
CA PRO A 9 17.85 -27.48 -5.99
C PRO A 9 16.32 -27.54 -5.96
N ARG A 10 15.81 -28.63 -5.38
CA ARG A 10 14.40 -28.89 -5.14
C ARG A 10 13.85 -27.76 -4.26
N ARG A 11 13.29 -26.72 -4.88
CA ARG A 11 12.58 -25.65 -4.16
C ARG A 11 11.43 -26.29 -3.44
N TRP A 12 11.58 -26.43 -2.13
CA TRP A 12 10.52 -26.93 -1.27
C TRP A 12 9.31 -26.02 -1.45
N PRO A 13 8.16 -26.56 -1.88
CA PRO A 13 6.96 -25.77 -2.05
C PRO A 13 6.58 -25.14 -0.71
N SER A 14 6.60 -23.81 -0.63
CA SER A 14 6.22 -23.03 0.56
C SER A 14 4.78 -23.27 1.02
N TRP A 15 3.98 -23.97 0.22
CA TRP A 15 2.62 -24.39 0.56
C TRP A 15 2.55 -25.71 1.33
N LEU A 16 3.62 -26.51 1.40
CA LEU A 16 3.66 -27.72 2.23
C LEU A 16 3.45 -27.45 3.73
N PRO A 17 4.14 -26.47 4.37
CA PRO A 17 3.87 -26.18 5.77
C PRO A 17 2.45 -25.65 5.97
N ALA A 18 1.90 -24.89 5.02
CA ALA A 18 0.52 -24.43 5.07
C ALA A 18 -0.49 -25.58 4.92
N ALA A 19 -0.23 -26.52 4.01
CA ALA A 19 -1.08 -27.70 3.79
C ALA A 19 -1.01 -28.66 4.98
N LEU A 20 0.18 -28.90 5.54
CA LEU A 20 0.37 -29.69 6.74
C LEU A 20 -0.32 -29.05 7.94
N TRP A 21 -0.25 -27.73 8.06
CA TRP A 21 -0.95 -26.97 9.10
C TRP A 21 -2.48 -27.06 8.95
N LEU A 22 -2.99 -26.97 7.72
CA LEU A 22 -4.41 -27.15 7.42
C LEU A 22 -4.88 -28.58 7.73
N LEU A 23 -4.05 -29.59 7.45
CA LEU A 23 -4.34 -30.99 7.74
C LEU A 23 -4.33 -31.26 9.25
N LEU A 24 -3.43 -30.62 9.99
CA LEU A 24 -3.35 -30.68 11.45
C LEU A 24 -4.57 -30.02 12.11
N LEU A 25 -5.01 -28.87 11.58
CA LEU A 25 -6.24 -28.18 12.00
C LEU A 25 -7.50 -28.99 11.67
N ALA A 26 -7.53 -29.66 10.52
CA ALA A 26 -8.65 -30.52 10.10
C ALA A 26 -8.75 -31.80 10.92
N ALA A 27 -7.62 -32.29 11.48
CA ALA A 27 -7.58 -33.46 12.34
C ALA A 27 -7.84 -33.16 13.82
N LEU A 28 -7.89 -31.87 14.21
CA LEU A 28 -8.04 -31.47 15.61
C LEU A 28 -9.52 -31.56 16.03
N PRO A 29 -9.85 -32.24 17.16
CA PRO A 29 -11.22 -32.33 17.64
C PRO A 29 -11.81 -30.94 17.85
N TRP A 30 -13.01 -30.71 17.29
CA TRP A 30 -13.68 -29.41 17.14
C TRP A 30 -13.87 -28.61 18.45
N TRP A 31 -13.80 -29.26 19.61
CA TRP A 31 -13.82 -28.60 20.94
C TRP A 31 -12.50 -27.92 21.30
N LEU A 32 -11.36 -28.36 20.72
CA LEU A 32 -10.03 -27.82 20.98
C LEU A 32 -9.67 -26.61 20.10
N GLY A 33 -10.38 -26.40 18.98
CA GLY A 33 -10.09 -25.31 18.05
C GLY A 33 -10.34 -23.92 18.67
N LEU A 34 -11.38 -23.79 19.48
CA LEU A 34 -11.79 -22.54 20.13
C LEU A 34 -10.80 -22.06 21.21
N PRO A 35 -10.38 -22.90 22.19
CA PRO A 35 -9.37 -22.50 23.15
C PRO A 35 -7.99 -22.29 22.52
N LEU A 36 -7.64 -23.06 21.47
CA LEU A 36 -6.38 -22.87 20.75
C LEU A 36 -6.37 -21.55 19.95
N LEU A 37 -7.49 -21.20 19.31
CA LEU A 37 -7.66 -19.89 18.65
C LEU A 37 -7.59 -18.74 19.66
N LEU A 38 -8.19 -18.89 20.83
CA LEU A 38 -8.09 -17.92 21.93
C LEU A 38 -6.65 -17.81 22.46
N ALA A 39 -5.95 -18.93 22.63
CA ALA A 39 -4.55 -18.95 23.05
C ALA A 39 -3.63 -18.32 22.00
N CYS A 40 -3.85 -18.61 20.71
CA CYS A 40 -3.13 -17.98 19.61
C CYS A 40 -3.43 -16.48 19.54
N ALA A 41 -4.70 -16.06 19.65
CA ALA A 41 -5.08 -14.65 19.68
C ALA A 41 -4.45 -13.93 20.88
N GLY A 42 -4.47 -14.51 22.08
CA GLY A 42 -3.84 -13.97 23.27
C GLY A 42 -2.31 -13.87 23.15
N MET A 43 -1.66 -14.91 22.63
CA MET A 43 -0.22 -14.92 22.38
C MET A 43 0.19 -13.91 21.30
N LEU A 44 -0.66 -13.70 20.29
CA LEU A 44 -0.47 -12.70 19.24
C LEU A 44 -0.69 -11.27 19.78
N LEU A 45 -1.68 -11.05 20.65
CA LEU A 45 -1.90 -9.77 21.33
C LEU A 45 -0.73 -9.41 22.26
N TRP A 46 -0.16 -10.40 22.95
CA TRP A 46 1.05 -10.24 23.76
C TRP A 46 2.25 -9.86 22.86
N ARG A 47 2.45 -10.56 21.74
CA ARG A 47 3.57 -10.30 20.82
C ARG A 47 3.41 -9.00 20.02
N ALA A 48 2.19 -8.55 19.74
CA ALA A 48 1.91 -7.31 19.03
C ALA A 48 2.29 -6.06 19.84
N GLN A 49 2.35 -6.15 21.18
CA GLN A 49 2.90 -5.08 22.02
C GLN A 49 4.43 -5.01 21.99
N ALA A 50 5.10 -6.10 21.61
CA ALA A 50 6.55 -6.22 21.71
C ALA A 50 7.32 -5.91 20.41
N TRP A 51 6.65 -5.81 19.25
CA TRP A 51 7.33 -5.56 17.97
C TRP A 51 6.47 -4.78 16.98
N PRO A 52 6.95 -3.64 16.42
CA PRO A 52 6.23 -2.88 15.42
C PRO A 52 6.41 -3.54 14.05
N TRP A 53 5.73 -4.68 13.82
CA TRP A 53 5.74 -5.35 12.52
C TRP A 53 4.43 -5.21 11.76
N SER A 54 4.55 -5.15 10.43
CA SER A 54 3.56 -4.62 9.50
C SER A 54 2.21 -5.36 9.52
N PRO A 55 1.07 -4.63 9.48
CA PRO A 55 -0.28 -5.18 9.67
C PRO A 55 -0.97 -5.91 8.48
N PRO A 56 -0.48 -5.98 7.22
CA PRO A 56 -1.29 -6.56 6.14
C PRO A 56 -1.33 -8.09 6.15
N ALA A 57 -0.29 -8.77 6.65
CA ALA A 57 -0.24 -10.23 6.70
C ALA A 57 -1.20 -10.80 7.75
N LEU A 58 -1.37 -10.10 8.87
CA LEU A 58 -2.26 -10.48 9.97
C LEU A 58 -3.75 -10.37 9.54
N ARG A 59 -4.11 -9.27 8.87
CA ARG A 59 -5.45 -9.08 8.30
C ARG A 59 -5.79 -10.15 7.26
N ARG A 60 -4.78 -10.59 6.51
CA ARG A 60 -4.92 -11.64 5.50
C ARG A 60 -5.11 -13.01 6.17
N ALA A 61 -4.34 -13.34 7.20
CA ALA A 61 -4.51 -14.59 7.95
C ALA A 61 -5.90 -14.70 8.60
N LEU A 62 -6.40 -13.63 9.23
CA LEU A 62 -7.75 -13.61 9.81
C LEU A 62 -8.87 -13.68 8.76
N ARG A 63 -8.72 -12.96 7.63
CA ARG A 63 -9.69 -13.03 6.52
C ARG A 63 -9.80 -14.42 5.88
N TRP A 64 -8.73 -15.22 5.91
CA TRP A 64 -8.72 -16.56 5.29
C TRP A 64 -8.96 -17.71 6.27
N GLY A 65 -8.79 -17.50 7.58
CA GLY A 65 -9.15 -18.50 8.60
C GLY A 65 -10.67 -18.71 8.74
N LEU A 66 -11.45 -17.64 8.58
CA LEU A 66 -12.90 -17.62 8.69
C LEU A 66 -13.63 -18.43 7.60
N PRO A 67 -13.28 -18.32 6.29
CA PRO A 67 -13.86 -19.16 5.25
C PRO A 67 -13.45 -20.64 5.37
N GLY A 68 -12.24 -20.91 5.89
CA GLY A 68 -11.81 -22.28 6.17
C GLY A 68 -12.64 -22.95 7.28
N TRP A 69 -13.02 -22.18 8.30
CA TRP A 69 -13.89 -22.64 9.37
C TRP A 69 -15.34 -22.88 8.91
N LEU A 70 -15.88 -22.00 8.06
CA LEU A 70 -17.20 -22.17 7.44
C LEU A 70 -17.26 -23.40 6.52
N LEU A 71 -16.21 -23.64 5.74
CA LEU A 71 -16.09 -24.83 4.88
C LEU A 71 -15.95 -26.14 5.69
N ALA A 72 -15.32 -26.10 6.86
CA ALA A 72 -15.24 -27.24 7.76
C ALA A 72 -16.59 -27.55 8.43
N ALA A 73 -17.32 -26.51 8.84
CA ALA A 73 -18.66 -26.66 9.44
C ALA A 73 -19.70 -27.16 8.43
N LEU A 74 -19.59 -26.79 7.15
CA LEU A 74 -20.43 -27.32 6.06
C LEU A 74 -20.13 -28.78 5.70
N ARG A 75 -18.98 -29.32 6.14
CA ARG A 75 -18.52 -30.67 5.77
C ARG A 75 -18.91 -31.76 6.76
N ALA A 76 -19.42 -31.39 7.93
CA ALA A 76 -19.86 -32.31 8.97
C ALA A 76 -21.39 -32.49 8.89
N ASP A 77 -21.79 -33.46 8.06
CA ASP A 77 -23.13 -34.07 7.94
C ASP A 77 -24.30 -33.20 7.46
N GLY A 78 -25.28 -33.83 6.81
CA GLY A 78 -26.47 -33.19 6.26
C GLY A 78 -27.21 -32.38 7.33
N LEU A 79 -27.08 -31.05 7.26
CA LEU A 79 -27.59 -30.14 8.27
C LEU A 79 -29.12 -29.98 8.13
N ASP A 80 -29.86 -30.48 9.12
CA ASP A 80 -31.24 -30.05 9.40
C ASP A 80 -31.30 -28.52 9.59
N ALA A 81 -32.50 -27.92 9.50
CA ALA A 81 -32.70 -26.47 9.64
C ALA A 81 -32.04 -25.86 10.89
N LEU A 82 -31.91 -26.65 11.96
CA LEU A 82 -31.27 -26.28 13.21
C LEU A 82 -29.73 -26.20 13.10
N GLY A 83 -29.12 -27.06 12.29
CA GLY A 83 -27.69 -27.03 11.98
C GLY A 83 -27.31 -25.80 11.13
N TRP A 84 -28.19 -25.40 10.22
CA TRP A 84 -28.05 -24.13 9.49
C TRP A 84 -28.14 -22.91 10.42
N LEU A 85 -29.05 -22.93 11.40
CA LEU A 85 -29.18 -21.83 12.35
C LEU A 85 -27.94 -21.72 13.26
N MET A 86 -27.40 -22.85 13.72
CA MET A 86 -26.17 -22.88 14.53
C MET A 86 -24.93 -22.41 13.75
N THR A 87 -24.79 -22.82 12.49
CA THR A 87 -23.67 -22.35 11.64
C THR A 87 -23.77 -20.86 11.33
N LEU A 88 -24.98 -20.34 11.07
CA LEU A 88 -25.20 -18.92 10.83
C LEU A 88 -24.94 -18.07 12.08
N LEU A 89 -25.39 -18.55 13.24
CA LEU A 89 -25.19 -17.88 14.52
C LEU A 89 -23.71 -17.87 14.91
N ALA A 90 -23.00 -18.98 14.67
CA ALA A 90 -21.56 -19.03 14.93
C ALA A 90 -20.75 -18.19 13.93
N ALA A 91 -21.15 -18.12 12.66
CA ALA A 91 -20.56 -17.19 11.69
C ALA A 91 -20.77 -15.73 12.11
N LEU A 92 -21.96 -15.39 12.61
CA LEU A 92 -22.28 -14.04 13.08
C LEU A 92 -21.46 -13.66 14.32
N VAL A 93 -21.33 -14.57 15.28
CA VAL A 93 -20.50 -14.36 16.48
C VAL A 93 -19.02 -14.23 16.08
N GLY A 94 -18.52 -15.10 15.20
CA GLY A 94 -17.14 -15.03 14.70
C GLY A 94 -16.85 -13.73 13.95
N PHE A 95 -17.80 -13.28 13.11
CA PHE A 95 -17.69 -12.01 12.39
C PHE A 95 -17.77 -10.80 13.33
N SER A 96 -18.68 -10.82 14.31
CA SER A 96 -18.80 -9.73 15.29
C SER A 96 -17.56 -9.63 16.18
N LEU A 97 -16.99 -10.77 16.58
CA LEU A 97 -15.75 -10.82 17.34
C LEU A 97 -14.57 -10.30 16.52
N LEU A 98 -14.50 -10.63 15.23
CA LEU A 98 -13.49 -10.12 14.31
C LEU A 98 -13.57 -8.59 14.20
N VAL A 99 -14.77 -8.05 13.95
CA VAL A 99 -14.98 -6.60 13.85
C VAL A 99 -14.65 -5.89 15.17
N LEU A 100 -14.99 -6.50 16.31
CA LEU A 100 -14.66 -5.95 17.62
C LEU A 100 -13.15 -5.94 17.85
N LEU A 101 -12.44 -7.00 17.45
CA LEU A 101 -10.98 -7.08 17.55
C LEU A 101 -10.29 -6.06 16.65
N GLU A 102 -10.76 -5.89 15.41
CA GLU A 102 -10.27 -4.86 14.49
C GLU A 102 -10.46 -3.46 15.08
N ASN A 103 -11.66 -3.17 15.60
CA ASN A 103 -11.95 -1.90 16.24
C ASN A 103 -11.11 -1.67 17.51
N TRP A 104 -10.86 -2.72 18.30
CA TRP A 104 -10.03 -2.63 19.49
C TRP A 104 -8.54 -2.37 19.14
N LEU A 105 -8.02 -3.07 18.13
CA LEU A 105 -6.67 -2.85 17.61
C LEU A 105 -6.51 -1.43 17.04
N ASP A 106 -7.51 -0.94 16.33
CA ASP A 106 -7.51 0.43 15.80
C ASP A 106 -7.48 1.45 16.93
N ARG A 107 -8.33 1.29 17.96
CA ARG A 107 -8.32 2.16 19.14
C ARG A 107 -7.04 2.06 19.97
N ALA A 108 -6.42 0.88 20.05
CA ALA A 108 -5.16 0.70 20.77
C ALA A 108 -4.01 1.42 20.05
N ARG A 109 -3.98 1.35 18.71
CA ARG A 109 -3.02 2.11 17.88
C ARG A 109 -3.21 3.61 17.99
N SER A 110 -4.47 4.08 17.92
CA SER A 110 -4.77 5.50 18.11
C SER A 110 -4.35 6.00 19.49
N ARG A 111 -4.52 5.18 20.54
CA ARG A 111 -4.03 5.49 21.89
C ARG A 111 -2.51 5.48 22.00
N ALA A 112 -1.82 4.51 21.39
CA ALA A 112 -0.36 4.47 21.39
C ALA A 112 0.26 5.64 20.63
N ALA A 113 -0.32 6.04 19.49
CA ALA A 113 0.09 7.22 18.75
C ALA A 113 -0.16 8.52 19.54
N ALA A 114 -1.31 8.62 20.22
CA ALA A 114 -1.61 9.75 21.11
C ALA A 114 -0.67 9.80 22.33
N GLN A 115 -0.26 8.65 22.87
CA GLN A 115 0.67 8.54 23.99
C GLN A 115 2.11 8.88 23.59
N ALA A 116 2.56 8.44 22.41
CA ALA A 116 3.85 8.82 21.85
C ALA A 116 3.94 10.33 21.58
N ALA A 117 2.85 10.95 21.14
CA ALA A 117 2.74 12.40 21.00
C ALA A 117 2.65 13.15 22.35
N GLN A 118 2.26 12.47 23.44
CA GLN A 118 2.24 13.03 24.81
C GLN A 118 3.58 12.90 25.53
N SER A 119 4.41 11.90 25.21
CA SER A 119 5.73 11.74 25.83
C SER A 119 6.76 12.78 25.41
N ASP A 120 6.52 13.49 24.30
CA ASP A 120 7.41 14.53 23.77
C ASP A 120 7.13 15.93 24.35
N ASP A 121 6.01 16.12 25.07
CA ASP A 121 5.63 17.41 25.64
C ASP A 121 5.07 17.28 27.07
N GLN A 122 5.93 17.52 28.06
CA GLN A 122 5.55 17.81 29.45
C GLN A 122 4.84 19.17 29.56
N ALA A 123 3.68 19.33 28.93
CA ALA A 123 2.87 20.54 29.06
C ALA A 123 1.89 20.44 30.24
N GLU A 124 1.93 21.43 31.13
CA GLU A 124 1.00 21.57 32.26
C GLU A 124 -0.46 21.65 31.80
N TRP A 125 -1.32 20.91 32.49
CA TRP A 125 -2.76 20.71 32.26
C TRP A 125 -3.60 21.83 31.62
N PRO A 126 -3.44 23.13 31.96
CA PRO A 126 -4.19 24.20 31.28
C PRO A 126 -3.87 24.33 29.77
N GLN A 127 -2.73 23.86 29.29
CA GLN A 127 -2.31 23.98 27.89
C GLN A 127 -2.87 22.84 27.00
N LEU A 128 -3.26 21.72 27.61
CA LEU A 128 -3.88 20.59 26.89
C LEU A 128 -5.30 20.91 26.39
N ALA A 129 -6.03 21.80 27.06
CA ALA A 129 -7.37 22.23 26.66
C ALA A 129 -7.39 23.10 25.39
N LEU A 130 -6.24 23.68 25.03
CA LEU A 130 -6.06 24.49 23.81
C LEU A 130 -5.45 23.68 22.65
N ARG A 131 -5.13 22.40 22.86
CA ARG A 131 -4.52 21.59 21.80
C ARG A 131 -5.58 21.10 20.81
N PRO A 132 -5.37 21.28 19.50
CA PRO A 132 -6.23 20.67 18.50
C PRO A 132 -6.22 19.14 18.67
N VAL A 133 -7.42 18.53 18.62
CA VAL A 133 -7.67 17.11 18.93
C VAL A 133 -7.12 16.14 17.86
N ALA A 134 -6.65 16.67 16.72
CA ALA A 134 -6.01 15.89 15.68
C ALA A 134 -4.50 16.19 15.64
N PRO A 135 -3.64 15.21 15.25
CA PRO A 135 -2.27 15.54 14.87
C PRO A 135 -2.30 16.70 13.87
N PRO A 136 -1.29 17.60 13.87
CA PRO A 136 -1.26 18.73 12.95
C PRO A 136 -1.39 18.20 11.52
N ALA A 137 -2.60 18.33 10.97
CA ALA A 137 -2.87 17.95 9.60
C ALA A 137 -2.26 19.07 8.77
N ASN A 138 -1.06 18.84 8.26
CA ASN A 138 -0.49 19.74 7.27
C ASN A 138 -1.34 19.59 5.99
N ILE A 139 -2.21 20.57 5.74
CA ILE A 139 -3.01 20.59 4.52
C ILE A 139 -2.04 20.98 3.41
N ILE A 140 -1.67 19.98 2.62
CA ILE A 140 -0.78 20.16 1.48
C ILE A 140 -1.65 20.56 0.28
N GLU A 141 -1.61 21.84 -0.05
CA GLU A 141 -2.20 22.33 -1.29
C GLU A 141 -1.26 22.00 -2.45
N LEU A 142 -1.82 21.32 -3.46
CA LEU A 142 -1.09 20.95 -4.67
C LEU A 142 -1.31 22.02 -5.73
N ASP A 143 -0.21 22.51 -6.30
CA ASP A 143 -0.26 23.33 -7.49
C ASP A 143 -0.83 22.51 -8.66
N PRO A 144 -1.76 23.08 -9.44
CA PRO A 144 -2.42 22.36 -10.52
C PRO A 144 -1.43 22.01 -11.64
N VAL A 145 -1.70 20.89 -12.31
CA VAL A 145 -0.88 20.43 -13.44
C VAL A 145 -1.29 21.15 -14.73
N CYS A 146 -0.43 22.03 -15.21
CA CYS A 146 -0.58 22.67 -16.52
C CYS A 146 0.00 21.79 -17.63
N TRP A 147 -0.84 20.95 -18.24
CA TRP A 147 -0.47 20.13 -19.39
C TRP A 147 -0.37 20.95 -20.66
N GLN A 148 0.79 20.88 -21.31
CA GLN A 148 1.11 21.56 -22.56
C GLN A 148 1.16 20.54 -23.69
N ASP A 149 0.59 20.88 -24.85
CA ASP A 149 0.59 20.02 -26.03
C ASP A 149 1.88 20.23 -26.83
N LEU A 150 2.67 19.17 -26.99
CA LEU A 150 3.93 19.18 -27.71
C LEU A 150 3.74 19.12 -29.24
N ARG A 151 2.53 18.83 -29.73
CA ARG A 151 2.22 18.89 -31.17
C ARG A 151 1.97 20.31 -31.68
N ALA A 152 1.62 21.23 -30.78
CA ALA A 152 1.33 22.62 -31.13
C ALA A 152 2.58 23.38 -31.60
N GLY A 153 3.77 22.83 -31.39
CA GLY A 153 5.03 23.40 -31.82
C GLY A 153 6.16 23.06 -30.86
N ALA A 154 7.33 23.61 -31.14
CA ALA A 154 8.47 23.48 -30.26
C ALA A 154 8.26 24.34 -29.00
N LEU A 155 8.36 23.72 -27.82
CA LEU A 155 8.06 24.34 -26.54
C LEU A 155 9.34 24.74 -25.81
N ALA A 156 9.40 25.97 -25.26
CA ALA A 156 10.57 26.41 -24.50
C ALA A 156 10.75 25.55 -23.24
N ASP A 157 11.96 25.04 -23.01
CA ASP A 157 12.28 24.30 -21.79
C ASP A 157 12.66 25.31 -20.68
N PRO A 158 12.06 25.25 -19.48
CA PRO A 158 12.44 26.11 -18.35
C PRO A 158 13.92 26.04 -17.96
N LEU A 159 14.59 24.91 -18.24
CA LEU A 159 16.03 24.73 -17.99
C LEU A 159 16.90 25.14 -19.19
N GLY A 160 16.30 25.73 -20.23
CA GLY A 160 16.95 26.17 -21.45
C GLY A 160 16.85 25.17 -22.60
N GLY A 161 16.81 25.70 -23.82
CA GLY A 161 16.59 24.93 -25.05
C GLY A 161 15.11 24.74 -25.37
N THR A 162 14.80 23.74 -26.19
CA THR A 162 13.45 23.53 -26.72
C THR A 162 13.09 22.06 -26.75
N LEU A 163 11.90 21.75 -26.27
CA LEU A 163 11.25 20.46 -26.39
C LEU A 163 10.54 20.39 -27.73
N ALA A 164 10.81 19.34 -28.51
CA ALA A 164 10.16 19.15 -29.81
C ALA A 164 9.60 17.74 -29.93
N TRP A 165 8.36 17.62 -30.41
CA TRP A 165 7.79 16.33 -30.77
C TRP A 165 8.28 15.91 -32.17
N GLN A 166 8.93 14.75 -32.29
CA GLN A 166 9.48 14.24 -33.54
C GLN A 166 9.22 12.74 -33.66
N GLY A 167 8.60 12.29 -34.75
CA GLY A 167 8.49 10.86 -35.08
C GLY A 167 7.92 9.98 -33.97
N ASP A 168 6.92 10.46 -33.22
CA ASP A 168 6.31 9.80 -32.05
C ASP A 168 7.18 9.70 -30.78
N ALA A 169 8.23 10.52 -30.69
CA ALA A 169 9.02 10.71 -29.48
C ALA A 169 9.18 12.20 -29.14
N LEU A 170 9.41 12.48 -27.86
CA LEU A 170 9.83 13.78 -27.40
C LEU A 170 11.35 13.89 -27.50
N ALA A 171 11.86 14.86 -28.25
CA ALA A 171 13.26 15.25 -28.25
C ALA A 171 13.51 16.24 -27.09
N LEU A 172 14.47 15.90 -26.23
CA LEU A 172 14.91 16.71 -25.11
C LEU A 172 16.09 17.62 -25.54
N PRO A 173 16.21 18.83 -24.97
CA PRO A 173 17.41 19.63 -25.13
C PRO A 173 18.59 18.88 -24.49
N GLY A 174 19.59 18.57 -25.31
CA GLY A 174 20.70 17.66 -24.96
C GLY A 174 20.75 16.37 -25.77
N GLY A 175 19.86 16.20 -26.76
CA GLY A 175 19.95 15.13 -27.77
C GLY A 175 19.34 13.79 -27.36
N GLY A 176 18.77 13.69 -26.15
CA GLY A 176 18.01 12.51 -25.74
C GLY A 176 16.61 12.51 -26.35
N SER A 177 16.08 11.31 -26.64
CA SER A 177 14.68 11.14 -27.04
C SER A 177 13.91 10.24 -26.09
N VAL A 178 12.61 10.49 -25.97
CA VAL A 178 11.70 9.76 -25.09
C VAL A 178 10.50 9.29 -25.89
N ALA A 179 10.40 7.98 -26.09
CA ALA A 179 9.31 7.34 -26.82
C ALA A 179 8.28 6.69 -25.89
N GLY A 180 7.11 6.35 -26.44
CA GLY A 180 6.04 5.64 -25.70
C GLY A 180 5.31 6.50 -24.67
N VAL A 181 5.38 7.82 -24.82
CA VAL A 181 4.63 8.81 -24.06
C VAL A 181 3.58 9.47 -24.95
N GLU A 182 2.59 10.09 -24.34
CA GLU A 182 1.68 10.99 -25.04
C GLU A 182 2.40 12.29 -25.40
N PRO A 183 1.95 13.00 -26.45
CA PRO A 183 2.55 14.25 -26.88
C PRO A 183 2.11 15.42 -25.98
N ARG A 184 2.12 15.21 -24.67
CA ARG A 184 1.77 16.20 -23.66
C ARG A 184 2.83 16.19 -22.59
N CYS A 185 3.19 17.36 -22.09
CA CYS A 185 4.12 17.50 -20.99
C CYS A 185 3.63 18.47 -19.93
N ALA A 186 4.10 18.30 -18.70
CA ALA A 186 3.94 19.28 -17.65
C ALA A 186 5.27 19.44 -16.93
N HIS A 187 5.55 20.69 -16.52
CA HIS A 187 6.76 21.04 -15.80
C HIS A 187 6.41 21.44 -14.38
N ALA A 188 7.27 21.06 -13.43
CA ALA A 188 7.27 21.73 -12.13
C ALA A 188 7.70 23.19 -12.31
N ALA A 189 7.28 24.07 -11.39
CA ALA A 189 7.58 25.50 -11.45
C ALA A 189 9.10 25.81 -11.49
N ASP A 190 9.91 24.96 -10.86
CA ASP A 190 11.38 25.06 -10.85
C ASP A 190 12.06 24.45 -12.08
N GLY A 191 11.28 23.87 -13.01
CA GLY A 191 11.77 23.20 -14.21
C GLY A 191 12.47 21.86 -13.97
N ARG A 192 12.70 21.46 -12.71
CA ARG A 192 13.45 20.23 -12.37
C ARG A 192 12.74 18.99 -12.89
N TRP A 193 11.43 18.93 -12.69
CA TRP A 193 10.64 17.77 -13.06
C TRP A 193 9.90 18.00 -14.36
N LEU A 194 10.02 17.01 -15.23
CA LEU A 194 9.25 16.92 -16.46
C LEU A 194 8.37 15.66 -16.39
N ALA A 195 7.07 15.84 -16.45
CA ALA A 195 6.07 14.78 -16.45
C ALA A 195 5.50 14.56 -17.85
N LEU A 196 5.38 13.30 -18.24
CA LEU A 196 4.91 12.86 -19.55
C LEU A 196 3.93 11.70 -19.36
N PRO A 197 2.66 11.81 -19.78
CA PRO A 197 1.72 10.69 -19.66
C PRO A 197 2.19 9.52 -20.52
N LEU A 198 1.97 8.27 -20.08
CA LEU A 198 2.33 7.11 -20.88
C LEU A 198 1.30 6.87 -21.99
N ARG A 199 1.77 6.54 -23.19
CA ARG A 199 0.89 6.22 -24.32
C ARG A 199 0.17 4.89 -24.08
N HIS A 200 -1.14 4.86 -24.29
CA HIS A 200 -2.00 3.66 -24.21
C HIS A 200 -2.04 2.96 -22.84
N GLN A 201 -1.53 3.58 -21.77
CA GLN A 201 -1.52 2.99 -20.43
C GLN A 201 -1.78 4.07 -19.38
N ARG A 202 -2.51 3.73 -18.32
CA ARG A 202 -2.60 4.59 -17.14
C ARG A 202 -1.22 4.63 -16.48
N GLY A 203 -0.56 5.78 -16.55
CA GLY A 203 0.79 5.92 -16.05
C GLY A 203 1.41 7.26 -16.42
N VAL A 204 2.48 7.61 -15.71
CA VAL A 204 3.29 8.79 -16.00
C VAL A 204 4.76 8.43 -16.00
N LEU A 205 5.50 8.99 -16.95
CA LEU A 205 6.95 9.04 -16.94
C LEU A 205 7.38 10.37 -16.32
N LEU A 206 8.13 10.29 -15.22
CA LEU A 206 8.75 11.43 -14.58
C LEU A 206 10.24 11.44 -14.89
N LEU A 207 10.76 12.60 -15.27
CA LEU A 207 12.18 12.83 -15.50
C LEU A 207 12.68 13.80 -14.43
N ASP A 208 13.62 13.35 -13.61
CA ASP A 208 14.38 14.24 -12.73
C ASP A 208 15.53 14.84 -13.54
N ARG A 209 15.34 16.04 -14.06
CA ARG A 209 16.31 16.71 -14.94
C ARG A 209 17.60 17.09 -14.21
N ARG A 210 17.57 17.24 -12.88
CA ARG A 210 18.78 17.55 -12.08
C ARG A 210 19.64 16.31 -11.87
N ARG A 211 19.01 15.16 -11.62
CA ARG A 211 19.72 13.89 -11.39
C ARG A 211 19.91 13.05 -12.66
N GLY A 212 19.24 13.42 -13.76
CA GLY A 212 19.23 12.65 -15.00
C GLY A 212 18.46 11.33 -14.91
N GLU A 213 17.64 11.15 -13.86
CA GLU A 213 16.93 9.91 -13.60
C GLU A 213 15.56 9.87 -14.28
N ARG A 214 15.12 8.66 -14.63
CA ARG A 214 13.83 8.44 -15.31
C ARG A 214 13.01 7.43 -14.52
N TYR A 215 11.78 7.81 -14.19
CA TYR A 215 10.86 7.02 -13.39
C TYR A 215 9.60 6.72 -14.20
N ARG A 216 9.45 5.47 -14.63
CA ARG A 216 8.26 5.02 -15.36
C ARG A 216 7.26 4.39 -14.40
N LEU A 217 6.22 5.13 -14.04
CA LEU A 217 5.28 4.76 -12.99
C LEU A 217 3.95 4.33 -13.63
N ARG A 218 3.72 3.02 -13.68
CA ARG A 218 2.47 2.43 -14.17
C ARG A 218 1.40 2.45 -13.08
N GLY A 219 0.17 2.76 -13.47
CA GLY A 219 -0.97 2.86 -12.55
C GLY A 219 -0.97 4.12 -11.68
N TRP A 220 -0.04 5.04 -11.92
CA TRP A 220 0.05 6.33 -11.23
C TRP A 220 -0.18 7.46 -12.22
N HIS A 221 -0.85 8.51 -11.78
CA HIS A 221 -1.00 9.74 -12.53
C HIS A 221 -0.52 10.92 -11.69
N LEU A 222 -0.09 11.99 -12.37
CA LEU A 222 0.33 13.22 -11.71
C LEU A 222 -0.91 13.97 -11.23
N ALA A 223 -1.04 14.12 -9.91
CA ALA A 223 -2.13 14.86 -9.29
C ALA A 223 -1.80 16.36 -9.20
N GLY A 224 -0.54 16.69 -8.94
CA GLY A 224 -0.09 18.07 -8.80
C GLY A 224 1.36 18.18 -8.38
N TRP A 225 1.77 19.41 -8.08
CA TRP A 225 3.10 19.71 -7.58
C TRP A 225 3.00 20.29 -6.17
N HIS A 226 3.99 20.01 -5.32
CA HIS A 226 4.12 20.72 -4.05
C HIS A 226 5.59 20.82 -3.69
N ALA A 227 6.01 22.02 -3.30
CA ALA A 227 7.42 22.34 -3.03
C ALA A 227 8.38 21.91 -4.17
N GLY A 228 7.93 22.01 -5.42
CA GLY A 228 8.70 21.59 -6.59
C GLY A 228 8.84 20.07 -6.77
N GLN A 229 8.08 19.26 -6.02
CA GLN A 229 8.08 17.80 -6.14
C GLN A 229 6.78 17.28 -6.76
N PRO A 230 6.83 16.18 -7.55
CA PRO A 230 5.63 15.55 -8.09
C PRO A 230 4.87 14.79 -7.00
N TRP A 231 3.57 15.05 -6.93
CA TRP A 231 2.61 14.31 -6.12
C TRP A 231 1.73 13.45 -7.03
N LEU A 232 1.63 12.17 -6.67
CA LEU A 232 1.09 11.13 -7.52
C LEU A 232 -0.09 10.44 -6.86
N ALA A 233 -1.15 10.21 -7.63
CA ALA A 233 -2.30 9.45 -7.19
C ALA A 233 -2.47 8.19 -8.03
N ARG A 234 -3.04 7.14 -7.43
CA ARG A 234 -3.43 5.93 -8.19
C ARG A 234 -4.77 6.12 -8.88
N ASP A 235 -5.70 6.69 -8.15
CA ASP A 235 -7.06 7.01 -8.53
C ASP A 235 -7.53 8.23 -7.75
N ASP A 236 -8.75 8.69 -8.02
CA ASP A 236 -9.33 9.88 -7.41
C ASP A 236 -9.84 9.62 -5.98
N GLU A 237 -9.85 8.36 -5.53
CA GLU A 237 -10.34 7.96 -4.20
C GLU A 237 -9.23 7.96 -3.14
N HIS A 238 -7.98 7.73 -3.54
CA HIS A 238 -6.83 7.70 -2.65
C HIS A 238 -6.11 9.04 -2.59
N ALA A 239 -5.65 9.41 -1.39
CA ALA A 239 -4.85 10.60 -1.21
C ALA A 239 -3.58 10.55 -2.07
N PRO A 240 -3.19 11.68 -2.69
CA PRO A 240 -1.95 11.76 -3.46
C PRO A 240 -0.75 11.57 -2.52
N LEU A 241 0.29 10.93 -3.04
CA LEU A 241 1.52 10.63 -2.31
C LEU A 241 2.71 11.31 -2.99
N ALA A 242 3.66 11.77 -2.19
CA ALA A 242 4.93 12.30 -2.70
C ALA A 242 5.70 11.22 -3.46
N ILE A 243 6.50 11.63 -4.44
CA ILE A 243 7.34 10.71 -5.22
C ILE A 243 8.27 9.84 -4.36
N ALA A 244 8.81 10.37 -3.26
CA ALA A 244 9.66 9.61 -2.34
C ALA A 244 8.91 8.38 -1.79
N HIS A 245 7.67 8.57 -1.36
CA HIS A 245 6.80 7.50 -0.88
C HIS A 245 6.48 6.48 -1.98
N VAL A 246 6.16 6.95 -3.19
CA VAL A 246 5.86 6.07 -4.34
C VAL A 246 7.06 5.21 -4.73
N LEU A 247 8.28 5.74 -4.56
CA LEU A 247 9.52 5.03 -4.79
C LEU A 247 9.97 4.17 -3.59
N GLY A 248 9.24 4.21 -2.47
CA GLY A 248 9.58 3.49 -1.24
C GLY A 248 10.82 4.03 -0.53
N ARG A 249 11.13 5.32 -0.70
CA ARG A 249 12.29 6.02 -0.12
C ARG A 249 11.94 6.88 1.09
N ASP A 250 10.75 6.74 1.65
CA ASP A 250 10.36 7.40 2.91
C ASP A 250 11.09 6.73 4.09
N VAL A 251 12.37 7.06 4.24
CA VAL A 251 13.18 6.77 5.43
C VAL A 251 14.13 7.96 5.64
N ASP A 252 13.99 8.55 6.83
CA ASP A 252 14.83 9.52 7.53
C ASP A 252 14.91 10.96 6.99
N ASP A 253 14.00 11.80 7.51
CA ASP A 253 14.35 13.12 8.08
C ASP A 253 13.49 13.35 9.34
#